data_AF-A0A7Y5J9P5-F1
#
_entry.id   AF-A0A7Y5J9P5-F1
#
_cell.length_a   1.000
_cell.length_b   1.000
_cell.length_c   1.000
_cell.angle_alpha   90.00
_cell.angle_beta   90.00
_cell.angle_gamma   90.00
#
_symmetry.space_group_name_H-M   'P 1'
#
loop_
_entity.id
_entity.type
_entity.pdbx_description
1 polymer ?
#
loop_
_entity_poly.entity_id
_entity_poly.type
_entity_poly.pdbx_seq_one_letter_code
_entity_poly.pdbx_strand_id
1 'polypeptide(L)'
;MNLQNDLLLRAAQGETVERPPVWLMRQAGRILPQYRAIRERLSDFKELVKTPELAAEVTIQPVDELGVDAAIIFSDILVIPEAMGLDYLMEEKRGPLFPRTIQSDADVD
;
A
#
# COMPACT_ATOMS: atom_id res chain seq x y z
N MET A 1 8.90 -22.18 -7.38
CA MET A 1 7.53 -21.77 -7.02
C MET A 1 6.77 -21.66 -8.33
N ASN A 2 5.65 -22.36 -8.50
CA ASN A 2 4.86 -22.27 -9.73
C ASN A 2 3.72 -21.28 -9.49
N LEU A 3 3.69 -20.17 -10.23
CA LEU A 3 2.65 -19.15 -10.10
C LEU A 3 1.42 -19.61 -10.88
N GLN A 4 0.25 -19.57 -10.25
CA GLN A 4 -1.01 -19.92 -10.93
C GLN A 4 -1.44 -18.84 -11.93
N ASN A 5 -1.06 -17.58 -11.67
CA ASN A 5 -1.23 -16.45 -12.56
C ASN A 5 0.10 -15.67 -12.61
N ASP A 6 0.74 -15.63 -13.77
CA ASP A 6 1.98 -14.90 -14.04
C ASP A 6 1.83 -13.86 -15.18
N LEU A 7 0.59 -13.56 -15.59
CA LEU A 7 0.27 -12.69 -16.74
C LEU A 7 0.98 -11.33 -16.65
N LEU A 8 1.00 -10.71 -15.45
CA LEU A 8 1.67 -9.43 -15.25
C LEU A 8 3.19 -9.51 -15.51
N LEU A 9 3.84 -10.58 -15.05
CA LEU A 9 5.29 -10.74 -15.17
C LEU A 9 5.69 -10.95 -16.62
N ARG A 10 5.01 -11.87 -17.32
CA ARG A 10 5.24 -12.14 -18.76
C ARG A 10 5.03 -10.88 -19.60
N ALA A 11 3.93 -10.17 -19.37
CA ALA A 11 3.65 -8.91 -20.06
C ALA A 11 4.73 -7.84 -19.78
N ALA A 12 5.17 -7.70 -18.52
CA ALA A 12 6.23 -6.76 -18.14
C ALA A 12 7.59 -7.11 -18.74
N GLN A 13 7.83 -8.40 -19.04
CA GLN A 13 9.02 -8.89 -19.75
C GLN A 13 8.92 -8.75 -21.27
N GLY A 14 7.78 -8.28 -21.80
CA GLY A 14 7.56 -8.11 -23.23
C GLY A 14 7.16 -9.39 -23.97
N GLU A 15 6.75 -10.43 -23.25
CA GLU A 15 6.26 -11.67 -23.85
C GLU A 15 4.84 -11.49 -24.44
N THR A 16 4.49 -12.34 -25.41
CA THR A 16 3.10 -12.41 -25.90
C THR A 16 2.24 -13.12 -24.86
N VAL A 17 1.14 -12.48 -24.46
CA VAL A 17 0.20 -12.98 -23.45
C VAL A 17 -1.21 -13.09 -24.04
N GLU A 18 -2.05 -13.89 -23.39
CA GLU A 18 -3.40 -14.24 -23.87
C GLU A 18 -4.38 -13.07 -23.75
N ARG A 19 -4.13 -12.16 -22.81
CA ARG A 19 -4.83 -10.87 -22.64
C ARG A 19 -3.95 -9.88 -21.87
N PRO A 20 -4.22 -8.57 -21.94
CA PRO A 20 -3.56 -7.60 -21.06
C PRO A 20 -3.82 -7.91 -19.58
N PRO A 21 -2.81 -7.90 -18.71
CA PRO A 21 -3.00 -8.00 -17.26
C PRO A 21 -3.60 -6.70 -16.72
N VAL A 22 -4.44 -6.81 -15.69
CA VAL A 22 -5.13 -5.68 -15.05
C VAL A 22 -4.89 -5.69 -13.55
N TRP A 23 -4.50 -4.54 -13.04
CA TRP A 23 -4.52 -4.20 -11.61
C TRP A 23 -4.82 -2.70 -11.50
N LEU A 24 -5.20 -2.23 -10.31
CA LEU A 24 -5.58 -0.84 -10.12
C LEU A 24 -4.71 -0.19 -9.04
N MET A 25 -4.18 0.99 -9.34
CA MET A 25 -3.56 1.82 -8.29
C MET A 25 -4.59 2.11 -7.21
N ARG A 26 -4.19 1.95 -5.94
CA ARG A 26 -5.08 2.10 -4.76
C ARG A 26 -6.26 1.12 -4.73
N GLN A 27 -6.13 -0.07 -5.34
CA GLN A 27 -7.16 -1.12 -5.31
C GLN A 27 -7.58 -1.53 -3.89
N ALA A 28 -6.62 -1.63 -2.96
CA ALA A 28 -6.87 -1.82 -1.54
C ALA A 28 -7.18 -0.46 -0.90
N GLY A 29 -8.45 -0.16 -0.68
CA GLY A 29 -8.84 1.15 -0.16
C GLY A 29 -10.34 1.31 0.08
N ARG A 30 -10.74 2.57 0.32
CA ARG A 30 -12.09 2.97 0.78
C ARG A 30 -13.24 2.62 -0.16
N ILE A 31 -12.93 2.19 -1.39
CA ILE A 31 -13.93 1.69 -2.34
C ILE A 31 -14.53 0.36 -1.87
N LEU A 32 -13.77 -0.44 -1.11
CA LEU A 32 -14.19 -1.74 -0.61
C LEU A 32 -14.86 -1.62 0.77
N PRO A 33 -16.09 -2.12 0.95
CA PRO A 33 -16.75 -2.16 2.26
C PRO A 33 -15.93 -2.88 3.34
N GLN A 34 -15.28 -3.99 2.99
CA GLN A 34 -14.43 -4.79 3.88
C GLN A 34 -13.20 -4.01 4.38
N TYR A 35 -12.58 -3.22 3.51
CA TYR A 35 -11.50 -2.31 3.90
C TYR A 35 -12.01 -1.27 4.91
N ARG A 36 -13.18 -0.66 4.65
CA ARG A 36 -13.79 0.33 5.57
C ARG A 36 -14.06 -0.29 6.94
N ALA A 37 -14.61 -1.50 6.97
CA ALA A 37 -14.90 -2.22 8.23
C ALA A 37 -13.64 -2.51 9.06
N ILE A 38 -12.50 -2.83 8.42
CA ILE A 38 -11.21 -2.94 9.12
C ILE A 38 -10.75 -1.58 9.60
N ARG A 39 -10.80 -0.56 8.73
CA ARG A 39 -10.34 0.80 9.03
C ARG A 39 -11.08 1.42 10.22
N GLU A 40 -12.38 1.18 10.33
CA GLU A 40 -13.24 1.68 11.42
C GLU A 40 -12.90 1.08 12.79
N ARG A 41 -12.25 -0.10 12.83
CA ARG A 41 -11.83 -0.75 14.09
C ARG A 41 -10.48 -0.24 14.60
N LEU A 42 -9.70 0.43 13.76
CA LEU A 42 -8.35 0.88 14.08
C LEU A 42 -8.37 2.36 14.44
N SER A 43 -7.62 2.71 15.49
CA SER A 43 -7.52 4.09 15.95
C SER A 43 -6.55 4.92 15.10
N ASP A 44 -5.50 4.28 14.55
CA ASP A 44 -4.45 4.92 13.76
C ASP A 44 -4.31 4.26 12.37
N PHE A 45 -3.99 5.05 11.34
CA PHE A 45 -3.59 4.55 10.03
C PHE A 45 -2.30 3.75 10.07
N LYS A 46 -1.35 4.17 10.91
CA LYS A 46 -0.06 3.48 11.03
C LYS A 46 -0.22 2.07 11.54
N GLU A 47 -1.21 1.80 12.40
CA GLU A 47 -1.52 0.47 12.90
C GLU A 47 -1.83 -0.51 11.74
N LEU A 48 -2.60 -0.05 10.74
CA LEU A 48 -2.94 -0.85 9.56
C LEU A 48 -1.71 -1.22 8.72
N VAL A 49 -0.76 -0.30 8.62
CA VAL A 49 0.47 -0.47 7.82
C VAL A 49 1.53 -1.27 8.56
N LYS A 50 1.60 -1.14 9.90
CA LYS A 50 2.63 -1.77 10.74
C LYS A 50 2.26 -3.17 11.24
N THR A 51 1.00 -3.59 11.08
CA THR A 51 0.54 -4.93 11.48
C THR A 51 0.51 -5.85 10.26
N PRO A 52 1.43 -6.82 10.12
CA PRO A 52 1.56 -7.64 8.93
C PRO A 52 0.27 -8.37 8.53
N GLU A 53 -0.48 -8.88 9.51
CA GLU A 53 -1.73 -9.62 9.29
C GLU A 53 -2.81 -8.70 8.71
N LEU A 54 -2.92 -7.47 9.22
CA LEU A 54 -3.90 -6.50 8.72
C LEU A 54 -3.50 -5.97 7.34
N ALA A 55 -2.21 -5.71 7.13
CA ALA A 55 -1.69 -5.26 5.83
C ALA A 55 -1.89 -6.34 4.75
N ALA A 56 -1.63 -7.61 5.07
CA ALA A 56 -1.88 -8.74 4.17
C ALA A 56 -3.36 -8.89 3.84
N GLU A 57 -4.23 -8.81 4.86
CA GLU A 57 -5.69 -8.89 4.70
C GLU A 57 -6.20 -7.82 3.74
N VAL A 58 -5.86 -6.55 3.93
CA VAL A 58 -6.33 -5.49 3.00
C VAL A 58 -5.68 -5.59 1.61
N THR A 59 -4.48 -6.15 1.50
CA THR A 59 -3.77 -6.33 0.23
C THR A 59 -4.47 -7.34 -0.68
N ILE A 60 -5.02 -8.42 -0.12
CA ILE A 60 -5.62 -9.50 -0.90
C ILE A 60 -7.08 -9.23 -1.30
N GLN A 61 -7.82 -8.43 -0.51
CA GLN A 61 -9.23 -8.12 -0.76
C GLN A 61 -9.57 -7.74 -2.21
N PRO A 62 -8.79 -6.90 -2.92
CA PRO A 62 -9.10 -6.55 -4.31
C PRO A 62 -8.80 -7.68 -5.29
N VAL A 63 -7.86 -8.57 -4.98
CA VAL A 63 -7.59 -9.77 -5.78
C VAL A 63 -8.81 -10.70 -5.73
N ASP A 64 -9.33 -10.93 -4.52
CA ASP A 64 -10.49 -11.80 -4.31
C ASP A 64 -11.79 -11.21 -4.89
N GLU A 65 -12.00 -9.90 -4.72
CA GLU A 65 -13.24 -9.23 -5.14
C GLU A 65 -13.27 -8.88 -6.63
N LEU A 66 -12.13 -8.47 -7.20
CA LEU A 66 -12.07 -7.92 -8.57
C LEU A 66 -11.39 -8.85 -9.56
N GLY A 67 -10.72 -9.92 -9.11
CA GLY A 67 -10.01 -10.86 -9.99
C GLY A 67 -8.84 -10.22 -10.74
N VAL A 68 -8.17 -9.22 -10.13
CA VAL A 68 -7.00 -8.57 -10.72
C VAL A 68 -5.81 -9.52 -10.80
N ASP A 69 -4.90 -9.26 -11.75
CA ASP A 69 -3.75 -10.11 -12.05
C ASP A 69 -2.55 -9.89 -11.11
N ALA A 70 -2.65 -8.91 -10.20
CA ALA A 70 -1.60 -8.63 -9.24
C ALA A 70 -2.12 -7.99 -7.95
N ALA A 71 -1.43 -8.32 -6.86
CA ALA A 71 -1.52 -7.60 -5.60
C ALA A 71 -0.39 -6.58 -5.51
N ILE A 72 -0.68 -5.41 -4.95
CA ILE A 72 0.33 -4.45 -4.51
C ILE A 72 0.25 -4.35 -2.99
N ILE A 73 1.41 -4.46 -2.33
CA ILE A 73 1.45 -4.44 -0.86
C ILE A 73 0.82 -3.15 -0.33
N PHE A 74 -0.10 -3.31 0.62
CA PHE A 74 -0.66 -2.17 1.34
C PHE A 74 0.39 -1.62 2.31
N SER A 75 0.88 -0.44 2.01
CA SER A 75 1.85 0.28 2.83
C SER A 75 1.71 1.79 2.64
N ASP A 76 2.49 2.57 3.37
CA ASP A 76 2.61 4.02 3.21
C ASP A 76 4.03 4.36 2.75
N ILE A 77 4.18 5.29 1.82
CA ILE A 77 5.51 5.70 1.33
C ILE A 77 6.33 6.43 2.41
N LEU A 78 5.68 6.99 3.43
CA LEU A 78 6.31 7.71 4.53
C LEU A 78 6.85 6.79 5.64
N VAL A 79 6.72 5.47 5.50
CA VAL A 79 7.41 4.53 6.39
C VAL A 79 8.92 4.69 6.32
N ILE A 80 9.47 5.13 5.18
CA ILE A 80 10.91 5.37 5.00
C ILE A 80 11.38 6.54 5.87
N PRO A 81 10.87 7.78 5.72
CA PRO A 81 11.30 8.89 6.56
C PRO A 81 11.03 8.61 8.05
N GLU A 82 9.93 7.96 8.41
CA GLU A 82 9.68 7.56 9.81
C GLU A 82 10.77 6.62 10.33
N ALA A 83 11.17 5.60 9.56
CA ALA A 83 12.25 4.69 9.93
C ALA A 83 13.63 5.40 10.00
N MET A 84 13.80 6.50 9.27
CA MET A 84 14.99 7.35 9.32
C MET A 84 14.97 8.39 10.47
N GLY A 85 13.99 8.34 11.37
CA GLY A 85 13.88 9.25 12.50
C GLY A 85 13.18 10.58 12.20
N LEU A 86 12.52 10.67 11.04
CA LEU A 86 11.67 11.80 10.65
C LEU A 86 10.20 11.42 10.82
N ASP A 87 9.69 11.57 12.05
CA ASP A 87 8.30 11.28 12.37
C ASP A 87 7.31 12.16 11.59
N TYR A 88 6.18 11.57 11.20
CA TYR A 88 5.04 12.28 10.64
C TYR A 88 3.77 11.99 11.45
N LEU A 89 2.87 12.97 11.48
CA LEU A 89 1.53 12.88 12.04
C LEU A 89 0.53 12.77 10.88
N MET A 90 -0.49 11.93 11.03
CA MET A 90 -1.61 11.91 10.09
C MET A 90 -2.73 12.79 10.63
N GLU A 91 -2.83 14.02 10.12
CA GLU A 91 -3.91 14.94 10.49
C GLU A 91 -5.13 14.70 9.61
N GLU A 92 -6.29 14.50 10.24
CA GLU A 92 -7.54 14.25 9.53
C GLU A 92 -7.86 15.44 8.61
N LYS A 93 -8.23 15.14 7.35
CA LYS A 93 -8.55 16.12 6.29
C LYS A 93 -7.41 17.04 5.85
N ARG A 94 -6.22 16.97 6.45
CA ARG A 94 -5.02 17.70 6.03
C ARG A 94 -3.99 16.79 5.37
N GLY A 95 -3.90 15.54 5.80
CA GLY A 95 -2.91 14.57 5.33
C GLY A 95 -1.68 14.50 6.24
N PRO A 96 -0.54 13.97 5.75
CA PRO A 96 0.66 13.83 6.53
C PRO A 96 1.29 15.20 6.83
N LEU A 97 1.62 15.42 8.11
CA LEU A 97 2.36 16.57 8.59
C LEU A 97 3.67 16.08 9.20
N PHE A 98 4.78 16.70 8.81
CA PHE A 98 6.07 16.52 9.48
C PHE A 98 6.26 17.63 10.53
N PRO A 99 6.34 17.31 11.84
CA PRO A 99 6.59 18.31 12.88
C PRO A 99 7.96 18.99 12.76
N ARG A 100 8.91 18.30 12.14
CA ARG A 100 10.24 18.81 11.77
C ARG A 100 10.48 18.47 10.30
N THR A 101 11.15 19.36 9.58
CA THR A 101 11.56 19.12 8.19
C THR A 101 13.07 19.32 8.08
N ILE A 102 13.68 18.75 7.05
CA ILE A 102 15.09 18.97 6.73
C ILE A 102 15.25 20.43 6.29
N GLN A 103 16.12 21.19 6.95
CA GLN A 103 16.33 22.62 6.71
C GLN A 103 17.78 22.95 6.34
N SER A 104 18.72 22.04 6.62
CA SER A 104 20.15 22.24 6.38
C SER A 104 20.85 20.92 6.06
N ASP A 105 22.06 20.99 5.51
CA ASP A 105 22.90 19.81 5.25
C ASP A 105 23.17 19.02 6.55
N ALA A 106 23.32 19.73 7.68
CA ALA A 106 23.51 19.13 9.00
C ALA A 106 22.31 18.31 9.51
N ASP A 107 21.12 18.44 8.91
CA ASP A 107 19.97 17.59 9.23
C ASP A 107 20.00 16.23 8.49
N VAL A 108 20.88 16.10 7.48
CA VAL A 108 21.04 14.90 6.64
C VAL A 108 22.30 14.11 7.01
N ASP A 109 23.35 14.79 7.49
CA ASP A 109 24.61 14.22 7.97
C ASP A 109 24.46 13.36 9.24
#